data_AF-A0A7S0M6R0-F1
#
_entry.id   AF-A0A7S0M6R0-F1
#
_cell.length_a   1.000
_cell.length_b   1.000
_cell.length_c   1.000
_cell.angle_alpha   90.00
_cell.angle_beta   90.00
_cell.angle_gamma   90.00
#
_symmetry.space_group_name_H-M   'P 1'
#
loop_
_entity.id
_entity.type
_entity.pdbx_description
1 polymer ?
#
loop_
_entity_poly.entity_id
_entity_poly.type
_entity_poly.pdbx_seq_one_letter_code
_entity_poly.pdbx_strand_id
1 'polypeptide(L)'
;KIAPRIDAILLTHCDVSHLGALPFIMAQQGVKAKVYATLPVVKMGQLTVYDAVLSRSNREDFDVFNLDDIDAAWEFDEKKQGFKHFVPLRYQQSAQLEGRAEGISVCPLNAGHTVGGAVWKITKDSESIVYAVDYNHAQERHLDGTVLENLERPSVLITDAYTMLDRPLADENGKPLST
;
A
#
# COMPACT_ATOMS: atom_id res chain seq x y z
N LYS A 1 -15.63 16.31 -7.95
CA LYS A 1 -15.68 15.06 -7.15
C LYS A 1 -15.01 13.94 -7.96
N ILE A 2 -13.93 13.36 -7.46
CA ILE A 2 -13.12 12.33 -8.16
C ILE A 2 -13.70 10.92 -7.98
N ALA A 3 -14.51 10.74 -6.92
CA ALA A 3 -15.11 9.47 -6.50
C ALA A 3 -15.76 8.58 -7.59
N PRO A 4 -16.55 9.08 -8.57
CA PRO A 4 -17.21 8.22 -9.54
C PRO A 4 -16.29 7.70 -10.66
N ARG A 5 -15.01 8.11 -10.67
CA ARG A 5 -14.01 7.73 -11.69
C ARG A 5 -12.99 6.72 -11.20
N ILE A 6 -13.03 6.30 -9.93
CA ILE A 6 -12.07 5.36 -9.36
C ILE A 6 -12.66 3.95 -9.49
N ASP A 7 -11.98 3.09 -10.25
CA ASP A 7 -12.40 1.69 -10.47
C ASP A 7 -11.63 0.70 -9.57
N ALA A 8 -10.36 1.02 -9.23
CA ALA A 8 -9.51 0.20 -8.36
C ALA A 8 -8.61 1.08 -7.48
N ILE A 9 -8.24 0.57 -6.31
CA ILE A 9 -7.30 1.19 -5.37
C ILE A 9 -6.17 0.19 -5.10
N LEU A 10 -4.91 0.62 -5.18
CA LEU A 10 -3.75 -0.20 -4.85
C LEU A 10 -3.10 0.36 -3.58
N LEU A 11 -2.91 -0.48 -2.55
CA LEU A 11 -2.20 -0.09 -1.32
C LEU A 11 -0.80 -0.69 -1.30
N THR A 12 0.18 0.09 -0.85
CA THR A 12 1.60 -0.31 -0.82
C THR A 12 2.06 -0.71 0.57
N HIS A 13 1.89 0.17 1.56
CA HIS A 13 2.44 0.01 2.90
C HIS A 13 1.35 0.08 3.97
N CYS A 14 1.67 -0.34 5.20
CA CYS A 14 0.74 -0.43 6.33
C CYS A 14 0.76 0.80 7.26
N ASP A 15 1.18 1.96 6.75
CA ASP A 15 1.31 3.22 7.47
C ASP A 15 0.22 4.24 7.11
N VAL A 16 0.11 5.28 7.93
CA VAL A 16 -0.94 6.30 7.78
C VAL A 16 -0.79 7.10 6.49
N SER A 17 0.42 7.26 5.94
CA SER A 17 0.64 8.06 4.73
C SER A 17 0.12 7.37 3.47
N HIS A 18 0.12 6.02 3.46
CA HIS A 18 -0.34 5.23 2.32
C HIS A 18 -1.81 4.81 2.39
N LEU A 19 -2.36 4.54 3.58
CA LEU A 19 -3.72 4.00 3.72
C LEU A 19 -4.65 4.79 4.65
N GLY A 20 -4.16 5.84 5.31
CA GLY A 20 -4.94 6.61 6.30
C GLY A 20 -6.15 7.34 5.73
N ALA A 21 -6.16 7.64 4.43
CA ALA A 21 -7.31 8.27 3.76
C ALA A 21 -8.40 7.28 3.33
N LEU A 22 -8.17 5.97 3.44
CA LEU A 22 -9.08 4.95 2.92
C LEU A 22 -10.48 4.99 3.57
N PRO A 23 -10.63 5.04 4.91
CA PRO A 23 -11.95 5.12 5.54
C PRO A 23 -12.73 6.35 5.09
N PHE A 24 -12.04 7.50 5.00
CA PHE A 24 -12.62 8.75 4.54
C PHE A 24 -13.13 8.66 3.09
N ILE A 25 -12.34 8.08 2.19
CA ILE A 25 -12.72 7.92 0.77
C ILE A 25 -13.91 6.96 0.63
N MET A 26 -13.96 5.89 1.43
CA MET A 26 -15.06 4.93 1.36
C MET A 26 -16.34 5.48 1.99
N ALA A 27 -16.27 5.99 3.21
CA ALA A 27 -17.44 6.46 3.96
C ALA A 27 -18.00 7.77 3.40
N GLN A 28 -17.16 8.80 3.23
CA GLN A 28 -17.65 10.13 2.84
C GLN A 28 -17.81 10.30 1.33
N GLN A 29 -16.89 9.72 0.54
CA GLN A 29 -16.92 9.88 -0.91
C GLN A 29 -17.69 8.75 -1.61
N GLY A 30 -18.08 7.69 -0.88
CA GLY A 30 -18.91 6.60 -1.41
C GLY A 30 -18.23 5.80 -2.52
N VAL A 31 -16.90 5.75 -2.53
CA VAL A 31 -16.13 5.00 -3.54
C VAL A 31 -16.33 3.51 -3.31
N LYS A 32 -16.83 2.81 -4.34
CA LYS A 32 -17.11 1.35 -4.30
C LYS A 32 -16.03 0.50 -4.99
N ALA A 33 -14.88 1.11 -5.29
CA ALA A 33 -13.76 0.44 -5.94
C ALA A 33 -13.22 -0.72 -5.08
N LYS A 34 -12.71 -1.75 -5.74
CA LYS A 34 -11.99 -2.84 -5.05
C LYS A 34 -10.60 -2.36 -4.65
N VAL A 35 -10.17 -2.75 -3.45
CA VAL A 35 -8.86 -2.41 -2.90
C VAL A 35 -7.94 -3.62 -2.99
N TYR A 36 -6.84 -3.50 -3.71
CA TYR A 36 -5.83 -4.54 -3.86
C TYR A 36 -4.66 -4.23 -2.95
N ALA A 37 -4.29 -5.20 -2.11
CA ALA A 37 -3.25 -5.05 -1.11
C ALA A 37 -2.70 -6.43 -0.73
N THR A 38 -1.51 -6.48 -0.13
CA THR A 38 -1.03 -7.73 0.46
C THR A 38 -1.76 -8.03 1.78
N LEU A 39 -1.85 -9.31 2.15
CA LEU A 39 -2.54 -9.70 3.38
C LEU A 39 -2.00 -9.01 4.65
N PRO A 40 -0.67 -8.87 4.85
CA PRO A 40 -0.17 -8.16 6.03
C PRO A 40 -0.54 -6.67 6.01
N VAL A 41 -0.53 -6.01 4.84
CA VAL A 41 -0.94 -4.61 4.71
C VAL A 41 -2.41 -4.42 5.07
N VAL A 42 -3.29 -5.32 4.65
CA VAL A 42 -4.71 -5.25 5.04
C VAL A 42 -4.86 -5.36 6.56
N LYS A 43 -4.27 -6.38 7.18
CA LYS A 43 -4.45 -6.64 8.62
C LYS A 43 -3.77 -5.58 9.50
N MET A 44 -2.52 -5.24 9.21
CA MET A 44 -1.77 -4.24 9.97
C MET A 44 -2.27 -2.84 9.69
N GLY A 45 -2.69 -2.55 8.46
CA GLY A 45 -3.24 -1.26 8.09
C GLY A 45 -4.48 -0.89 8.89
N GLN A 46 -5.38 -1.85 9.15
CA GLN A 46 -6.54 -1.64 10.01
C GLN A 46 -6.09 -1.13 11.40
N LEU A 47 -5.15 -1.83 12.03
CA LEU A 47 -4.62 -1.47 13.35
C LEU A 47 -3.93 -0.10 13.35
N THR A 48 -3.13 0.19 12.32
CA THR A 48 -2.45 1.48 12.19
C THR A 48 -3.42 2.66 12.09
N VAL A 49 -4.52 2.50 11.34
CA VAL A 49 -5.53 3.56 11.23
C VAL A 49 -6.31 3.72 12.53
N TYR A 50 -6.63 2.60 13.19
CA TYR A 50 -7.25 2.61 14.51
C TYR A 50 -6.44 3.42 15.52
N ASP A 51 -5.15 3.09 15.65
CA ASP A 51 -4.24 3.78 16.55
C ASP A 51 -4.12 5.28 16.21
N ALA A 52 -3.99 5.60 14.92
CA ALA A 52 -3.86 6.99 14.47
C ALA A 52 -5.11 7.83 14.78
N VAL A 53 -6.31 7.28 14.61
CA VAL A 53 -7.56 7.98 14.94
C VAL A 53 -7.71 8.14 16.45
N LEU A 54 -7.53 7.08 17.24
CA LEU A 54 -7.62 7.15 18.70
C LEU A 54 -6.63 8.16 19.28
N SER A 55 -5.39 8.14 18.78
CA SER A 55 -4.34 9.07 19.18
C SER A 55 -4.69 10.54 18.87
N ARG A 56 -5.31 10.79 17.70
CA ARG A 56 -5.77 12.14 17.31
C ARG A 56 -6.98 12.59 18.09
N SER A 57 -8.01 11.73 18.23
CA SER A 57 -9.23 12.04 18.97
C SER A 57 -8.97 12.33 20.46
N ASN A 58 -7.90 11.77 21.03
CA ASN A 58 -7.50 12.08 22.42
C ASN A 58 -6.76 13.44 22.56
N ARG A 59 -6.26 14.00 21.46
CA ARG A 59 -5.50 15.26 21.45
C ARG A 59 -6.33 16.43 20.92
N GLU A 60 -7.20 16.18 19.97
CA GLU A 60 -7.92 17.17 19.17
C GLU A 60 -9.32 16.65 18.80
N ASP A 61 -10.25 17.56 18.56
CA ASP A 61 -11.57 17.22 18.00
C ASP A 61 -11.41 16.75 16.55
N PHE A 62 -11.44 15.43 16.35
CA PHE A 62 -11.34 14.80 15.03
C PHE A 62 -12.73 14.37 14.53
N ASP A 63 -13.27 15.11 13.55
CA ASP A 63 -14.62 14.89 12.98
C ASP A 63 -14.58 14.50 11.49
N VAL A 64 -13.45 13.94 11.02
CA VAL A 64 -13.29 13.57 9.60
C VAL A 64 -13.83 12.18 9.31
N PHE A 65 -13.65 11.22 10.22
CA PHE A 65 -14.28 9.90 10.17
C PHE A 65 -14.19 9.27 11.56
N ASN A 66 -15.04 8.28 11.84
CA ASN A 66 -15.12 7.62 13.14
C ASN A 66 -14.59 6.17 13.07
N LEU A 67 -14.64 5.45 14.19
CA LEU A 67 -14.20 4.05 14.26
C LEU A 67 -15.12 3.12 13.45
N ASP A 68 -16.42 3.42 13.40
CA ASP A 68 -17.38 2.63 12.62
C ASP A 68 -17.08 2.71 11.11
N ASP A 69 -16.58 3.87 10.63
CA ASP A 69 -16.14 4.04 9.25
C ASP A 69 -14.91 3.18 8.91
N ILE A 70 -14.02 2.96 9.89
CA ILE A 70 -12.87 2.05 9.75
C ILE A 70 -13.37 0.61 9.66
N ASP A 71 -14.29 0.21 10.53
CA ASP A 71 -14.88 -1.14 10.51
C ASP A 71 -15.66 -1.41 9.23
N ALA A 72 -16.39 -0.42 8.70
CA ALA A 72 -17.07 -0.54 7.42
C ALA A 72 -16.08 -0.73 6.26
N ALA A 73 -14.94 -0.01 6.27
CA ALA A 73 -13.92 -0.17 5.24
C ALA A 73 -13.25 -1.56 5.28
N TRP A 74 -13.00 -2.10 6.48
CA TRP A 74 -12.37 -3.42 6.70
C TRP A 74 -13.36 -4.56 6.95
N GLU A 75 -14.63 -4.38 6.60
CA GLU A 75 -15.69 -5.36 6.84
C GLU A 75 -15.34 -6.74 6.27
N PHE A 76 -15.38 -7.75 7.14
CA PHE A 76 -15.13 -9.15 6.80
C PHE A 76 -16.45 -9.87 6.51
N ASP A 77 -16.58 -10.44 5.32
CA ASP A 77 -17.71 -11.26 4.91
C ASP A 77 -17.44 -12.72 5.27
N GLU A 78 -17.99 -13.18 6.40
CA GLU A 78 -17.85 -14.56 6.88
C GLU A 78 -18.33 -15.60 5.85
N LYS A 79 -19.37 -15.27 5.06
CA LYS A 79 -19.94 -16.21 4.07
C LYS A 79 -19.00 -16.42 2.89
N LYS A 80 -18.26 -15.39 2.51
CA LYS A 80 -17.24 -15.46 1.45
C LYS A 80 -15.84 -15.78 1.98
N GLN A 81 -15.68 -15.90 3.30
CA GLN A 81 -14.40 -16.05 3.99
C GLN A 81 -13.36 -15.03 3.50
N GLY A 82 -13.77 -13.76 3.36
CA GLY A 82 -12.91 -12.72 2.80
C GLY A 82 -13.39 -11.31 3.12
N PHE A 83 -12.53 -10.33 2.87
CA PHE A 83 -12.89 -8.93 3.03
C PHE A 83 -13.86 -8.50 1.94
N LYS A 84 -14.86 -7.69 2.29
CA LYS A 84 -15.88 -7.21 1.37
C LYS A 84 -15.32 -6.29 0.28
N HIS A 85 -14.40 -5.40 0.67
CA HIS A 85 -13.80 -4.40 -0.20
C HIS A 85 -12.38 -4.74 -0.66
N PHE A 86 -11.67 -5.56 0.11
CA PHE A 86 -10.28 -5.90 -0.18
C PHE A 86 -10.14 -7.20 -0.98
N VAL A 87 -9.20 -7.18 -1.91
CA VAL A 87 -8.69 -8.34 -2.63
C VAL A 87 -7.26 -8.58 -2.14
N PRO A 88 -7.07 -9.45 -1.14
CA PRO A 88 -5.73 -9.74 -0.62
C PRO A 88 -4.93 -10.55 -1.65
N LEU A 89 -3.72 -10.08 -1.96
CA LEU A 89 -2.79 -10.73 -2.88
C LEU A 89 -1.53 -11.20 -2.16
N ARG A 90 -0.90 -12.24 -2.72
CA ARG A 90 0.46 -12.66 -2.36
C ARG A 90 1.47 -12.00 -3.28
N TYR A 91 2.72 -11.89 -2.84
CA TYR A 91 3.79 -11.43 -3.73
C TYR A 91 3.86 -12.28 -4.99
N GLN A 92 4.16 -11.63 -6.12
CA GLN A 92 4.23 -12.21 -7.46
C GLN A 92 2.91 -12.81 -7.97
N GLN A 93 1.80 -12.64 -7.25
CA GLN A 93 0.48 -13.06 -7.70
C GLN A 93 -0.11 -11.98 -8.60
N SER A 94 -0.23 -12.29 -9.89
CA SER A 94 -0.95 -11.44 -10.85
C SER A 94 -2.47 -11.55 -10.63
N ALA A 95 -3.13 -10.40 -10.56
CA ALA A 95 -4.58 -10.26 -10.48
C ALA A 95 -5.08 -9.35 -11.60
N GLN A 96 -6.22 -9.70 -12.19
CA GLN A 96 -6.88 -8.85 -13.19
C GLN A 96 -7.83 -7.88 -12.47
N LEU A 97 -7.80 -6.61 -12.88
CA LEU A 97 -8.76 -5.63 -12.40
C LEU A 97 -10.13 -5.89 -13.03
N GLU A 98 -11.18 -5.59 -12.28
CA GLU A 98 -12.57 -5.81 -12.70
C GLU A 98 -13.24 -4.51 -13.17
N GLY A 99 -14.35 -4.65 -13.91
CA GLY A 99 -15.18 -3.52 -14.33
C GLY A 99 -14.55 -2.71 -15.46
N ARG A 100 -14.52 -1.38 -15.34
CA ARG A 100 -13.97 -0.51 -16.41
C ARG A 100 -12.46 -0.62 -16.57
N ALA A 101 -11.78 -1.22 -15.60
CA ALA A 101 -10.34 -1.47 -15.62
C ALA A 101 -10.00 -2.87 -16.18
N GLU A 102 -10.95 -3.54 -16.83
CA GLU A 102 -10.72 -4.84 -17.47
C GLU A 102 -9.57 -4.78 -18.49
N GLY A 103 -8.72 -5.81 -18.48
CA GLY A 103 -7.50 -5.89 -19.29
C GLY A 103 -6.25 -5.30 -18.63
N ILE A 104 -6.38 -4.70 -17.44
CA ILE A 104 -5.24 -4.27 -16.62
C ILE A 104 -4.94 -5.36 -15.59
N SER A 105 -3.68 -5.81 -15.58
CA SER A 105 -3.14 -6.74 -14.61
C SER A 105 -2.30 -6.02 -13.57
N VAL A 106 -2.45 -6.38 -12.30
CA VAL A 106 -1.63 -5.88 -11.19
C VAL A 106 -0.93 -7.02 -10.48
N CYS A 107 0.33 -6.81 -10.12
CA CYS A 107 1.15 -7.79 -9.42
C CYS A 107 1.97 -7.10 -8.33
N PRO A 108 1.80 -7.48 -7.05
CA PRO A 108 2.59 -6.91 -5.97
C PRO A 108 3.95 -7.62 -5.88
N LEU A 109 5.02 -6.85 -5.76
CA LEU A 109 6.39 -7.31 -5.54
C LEU A 109 6.85 -6.82 -4.18
N ASN A 110 7.81 -7.51 -3.54
CA ASN A 110 8.28 -7.09 -2.23
C ASN A 110 9.00 -5.72 -2.30
N ALA A 111 8.56 -4.77 -1.48
CA ALA A 111 9.18 -3.44 -1.36
C ALA A 111 10.32 -3.40 -0.34
N GLY A 112 10.36 -4.32 0.64
CA GLY A 112 11.44 -4.40 1.63
C GLY A 112 11.44 -3.34 2.75
N HIS A 113 10.49 -2.39 2.76
CA HIS A 113 10.43 -1.32 3.76
C HIS A 113 9.52 -1.61 4.96
N THR A 114 8.33 -2.17 4.71
CA THR A 114 7.37 -2.55 5.75
C THR A 114 6.96 -4.01 5.58
N VAL A 115 6.46 -4.63 6.65
CA VAL A 115 5.91 -5.99 6.57
C VAL A 115 4.70 -6.00 5.62
N GLY A 116 4.79 -6.78 4.55
CA GLY A 116 3.78 -6.80 3.48
C GLY A 116 3.90 -5.66 2.47
N GLY A 117 4.86 -4.75 2.63
CA GLY A 117 5.08 -3.62 1.73
C GLY A 117 5.23 -4.06 0.27
N ALA A 118 4.49 -3.44 -0.63
CA ALA A 118 4.45 -3.86 -2.03
C ALA A 118 4.75 -2.75 -3.04
N VAL A 119 5.67 -3.05 -3.96
CA VAL A 119 5.85 -2.36 -5.24
C VAL A 119 4.84 -2.94 -6.22
N TRP A 120 4.10 -2.12 -6.94
CA TRP A 120 3.10 -2.61 -7.90
C TRP A 120 3.65 -2.61 -9.32
N LYS A 121 3.66 -3.79 -9.95
CA LYS A 121 3.78 -3.92 -11.41
C LYS A 121 2.37 -3.92 -11.99
N ILE A 122 2.05 -2.88 -12.75
CA ILE A 122 0.79 -2.70 -13.46
C ILE A 122 1.08 -2.95 -14.94
N THR A 123 0.37 -3.88 -15.57
CA THR A 123 0.60 -4.26 -16.96
C THR A 123 -0.70 -4.16 -17.73
N LYS A 124 -0.64 -3.56 -18.92
CA LYS A 124 -1.73 -3.54 -19.88
C LYS A 124 -1.14 -3.84 -21.25
N ASP A 125 -1.60 -4.91 -21.88
CA ASP A 125 -1.08 -5.40 -23.16
C ASP A 125 0.45 -5.59 -23.11
N SER A 126 1.21 -4.77 -23.85
CA SER A 126 2.68 -4.78 -23.87
C SER A 126 3.33 -3.68 -23.01
N GLU A 127 2.54 -2.78 -22.44
CA GLU A 127 3.04 -1.68 -21.61
C GLU A 127 3.05 -2.06 -20.14
N SER A 128 4.08 -1.64 -19.43
CA SER A 128 4.19 -1.88 -17.99
C SER A 128 4.58 -0.61 -17.24
N ILE A 129 3.89 -0.38 -16.13
CA ILE A 129 4.10 0.71 -15.19
C ILE A 129 4.50 0.09 -13.87
N VAL A 130 5.58 0.59 -13.27
CA VAL A 130 6.01 0.16 -11.94
C VAL A 130 5.81 1.31 -10.98
N TYR A 131 5.05 1.08 -9.92
CA TYR A 131 4.90 1.99 -8.79
C TYR A 131 5.76 1.49 -7.64
N ALA A 132 6.90 2.15 -7.42
CA ALA A 132 7.91 1.83 -6.43
C ALA A 132 8.16 3.04 -5.52
N VAL A 133 7.28 3.21 -4.55
CA VAL A 133 7.41 4.21 -3.48
C VAL A 133 7.83 3.49 -2.19
N ASP A 134 8.64 4.16 -1.38
CA ASP A 134 9.23 3.74 -0.12
C ASP A 134 9.77 2.31 -0.17
N TYR A 135 10.62 2.03 -1.16
CA TYR A 135 11.28 0.74 -1.29
C TYR A 135 12.66 0.74 -0.61
N ASN A 136 13.02 -0.40 -0.01
CA ASN A 136 14.35 -0.62 0.52
C ASN A 136 15.07 -1.71 -0.30
N HIS A 137 16.26 -1.39 -0.77
CA HIS A 137 17.11 -2.31 -1.52
C HIS A 137 18.01 -3.15 -0.61
N ALA A 138 18.32 -2.65 0.59
CA ALA A 138 19.10 -3.40 1.57
C ALA A 138 18.25 -4.47 2.23
N GLN A 139 18.83 -5.66 2.41
CA GLN A 139 18.21 -6.69 3.23
C GLN A 139 18.34 -6.31 4.71
N GLU A 140 17.23 -6.44 5.43
CA GLU A 140 17.19 -6.24 6.88
C GLU A 140 17.06 -7.59 7.60
N ARG A 141 17.22 -7.59 8.93
CA ARG A 141 17.10 -8.82 9.74
C ARG A 141 15.72 -9.49 9.65
N HIS A 142 14.69 -8.70 9.35
CA HIS A 142 13.30 -9.12 9.41
C HIS A 142 12.57 -9.01 8.07
N LEU A 143 13.20 -8.40 7.06
CA LEU A 143 12.63 -8.16 5.74
C LEU A 143 13.69 -8.43 4.67
N ASP A 144 13.28 -9.15 3.63
CA ASP A 144 14.09 -9.25 2.42
C ASP A 144 14.06 -7.92 1.67
N GLY A 145 15.17 -7.61 0.98
CA GLY A 145 15.27 -6.44 0.12
C GLY A 145 14.27 -6.49 -1.03
N THR A 146 14.09 -5.34 -1.69
CA THR A 146 13.20 -5.23 -2.83
C THR A 146 13.63 -6.10 -4.01
N VAL A 147 12.67 -6.55 -4.81
CA VAL A 147 12.88 -7.46 -5.95
C VAL A 147 12.87 -6.68 -7.28
N LEU A 148 13.30 -5.41 -7.27
CA LEU A 148 13.32 -4.56 -8.47
C LEU A 148 14.23 -5.10 -9.57
N GLU A 149 15.24 -5.91 -9.23
CA GLU A 149 16.17 -6.51 -10.20
C GLU A 149 15.49 -7.48 -11.18
N ASN A 150 14.36 -8.08 -10.78
CA ASN A 150 13.60 -9.00 -11.62
C ASN A 150 12.57 -8.30 -12.52
N LEU A 151 12.55 -6.96 -12.52
CA LEU A 151 11.64 -6.21 -13.37
C LEU A 151 12.20 -6.12 -14.79
N GLU A 152 11.42 -6.64 -15.74
CA GLU A 152 11.59 -6.31 -17.15
C GLU A 152 11.40 -4.80 -17.36
N ARG A 153 12.18 -4.23 -18.29
CA ARG A 153 12.26 -2.79 -18.57
C ARG A 153 10.88 -2.12 -18.60
N PRO A 154 10.49 -1.38 -17.55
CA PRO A 154 9.17 -0.77 -17.51
C PRO A 154 9.09 0.42 -18.47
N SER A 155 7.89 0.67 -18.99
CA SER A 155 7.59 1.85 -19.81
C SER A 155 7.61 3.11 -18.96
N VAL A 156 7.11 3.02 -17.73
CA VAL A 156 7.06 4.12 -16.75
C VAL A 156 7.44 3.59 -15.37
N LEU A 157 8.31 4.32 -14.68
CA LEU A 157 8.63 4.11 -13.26
C LEU A 157 8.14 5.32 -12.46
N ILE A 158 7.25 5.07 -11.49
CA ILE A 158 6.79 6.06 -10.52
C ILE A 158 7.51 5.74 -9.22
N THR A 159 8.32 6.67 -8.74
CA THR A 159 9.13 6.49 -7.53
C THR A 159 9.28 7.80 -6.77
N ASP A 160 9.58 7.73 -5.47
CA ASP A 160 9.92 8.89 -4.65
C ASP A 160 11.44 9.17 -4.70
N ALA A 161 11.87 10.13 -3.88
CA ALA A 161 13.27 10.46 -3.66
C ALA A 161 13.66 10.41 -2.16
N TYR A 162 12.88 9.69 -1.35
CA TYR A 162 13.01 9.72 0.11
C TYR A 162 14.32 9.10 0.60
N THR A 163 14.79 8.04 -0.07
CA THR A 163 16.05 7.35 0.27
C THR A 163 17.29 8.25 0.19
N MET A 164 17.26 9.39 -0.53
CA MET A 164 18.39 10.32 -0.55
C MET A 164 18.55 11.15 0.73
N LEU A 165 17.51 11.21 1.58
CA LEU A 165 17.53 11.99 2.83
C LEU A 165 18.01 11.18 4.03
N ASP A 166 17.85 9.86 3.99
CA ASP A 166 18.44 8.95 4.98
C ASP A 166 19.95 8.83 4.72
N ARG A 167 20.69 9.79 5.26
CA ARG A 167 22.14 9.65 5.41
C ARG A 167 22.40 8.36 6.18
N PRO A 168 23.32 7.47 5.74
CA PRO A 168 23.81 6.45 6.65
C PRO A 168 24.33 7.18 7.89
N LEU A 169 23.97 6.68 9.07
CA LEU A 169 24.57 7.12 10.33
C LEU A 169 26.07 6.91 10.18
N ALA A 170 26.77 7.96 9.75
CA ALA A 170 28.21 7.99 9.77
C ALA A 170 28.61 8.00 11.25
N ASP A 171 29.63 7.21 11.61
CA ASP A 171 30.26 7.43 12.91
C ASP A 171 30.79 8.88 12.98
N GLU A 172 31.13 9.37 14.17
CA GLU A 172 31.72 10.70 14.41
C GLU A 172 32.90 11.06 13.47
N ASN A 173 33.50 10.07 12.79
CA ASN A 173 34.58 10.16 11.82
C ASN A 173 34.15 10.04 10.34
N GLY A 174 32.86 10.09 10.02
CA GLY A 174 32.40 10.14 8.61
C GLY A 174 32.49 8.81 7.85
N LYS A 175 32.76 7.69 8.53
CA LYS A 175 32.87 6.38 7.90
C LYS A 175 31.49 5.69 7.85
N PRO A 176 31.09 5.08 6.71
CA PRO A 176 29.89 4.26 6.69
C PRO A 176 30.08 3.08 7.67
N LEU A 177 29.12 2.88 8.57
CA LEU A 177 29.07 1.69 9.42
C LEU A 177 29.05 0.46 8.50
N SER A 178 30.13 -0.31 8.49
CA SER A 178 30.22 -1.54 7.71
C SER A 178 29.20 -2.54 8.22
N THR A 179 28.36 -3.04 7.32
CA THR A 179 27.58 -4.28 7.51
C THR A 179 28.51 -5.46 7.72
#